data_AF-S7WTU4-F1
#
_entry.id   AF-S7WTU4-F1
#
_cell.length_a   1.000
_cell.length_b   1.000
_cell.length_c   1.000
_cell.angle_alpha   90.00
_cell.angle_beta   90.00
_cell.angle_gamma   90.00
#
_symmetry.space_group_name_H-M   'P 1'
#
loop_
_entity.id
_entity.type
_entity.pdbx_description
1 polymer ?
#
loop_
_entity_poly.entity_id
_entity_poly.type
_entity_poly.pdbx_seq_one_letter_code
_entity_poly.pdbx_strand_id
1 'polypeptide(L)'
;MMSRLFLVFLISLTYACTTEADQPKSSNTKLYFSYRICEKAGKCKNFTPTKKMDNYLFKRLDPAYDEFYIKDNNGNFTLYYKNVYSEDVQVGWAEAKADKNNSSELSLNIDKVNLALGGIDFIKNGYATKQAESKNFKSGIYYLADNYTGAPYYQKQKIFFKKNAGDLVLDCNSYLNNPSVKNESYGVFYGVCSEGEKVYFKQVN
;
A
#
# COMPACT_ATOMS: atom_id res chain seq x y z
N MET A 1 -74.64 -16.84 -10.80
CA MET A 1 -73.97 -15.52 -10.93
C MET A 1 -72.97 -15.39 -9.80
N MET A 2 -71.85 -14.71 -10.05
CA MET A 2 -70.59 -14.67 -9.26
C MET A 2 -69.78 -15.97 -9.25
N SER A 3 -68.65 -15.95 -9.98
CA SER A 3 -67.34 -16.51 -9.55
C SER A 3 -66.43 -16.72 -10.77
N ARG A 4 -66.24 -15.68 -11.60
CA ARG A 4 -65.21 -15.69 -12.66
C ARG A 4 -64.49 -14.35 -12.85
N LEU A 5 -64.73 -13.36 -11.98
CA LEU A 5 -64.06 -12.05 -12.05
C LEU A 5 -63.00 -11.81 -10.96
N PHE A 6 -62.81 -12.73 -10.02
CA PHE A 6 -61.79 -12.58 -8.96
C PHE A 6 -60.44 -13.21 -9.28
N LEU A 7 -60.32 -14.01 -10.35
CA LEU A 7 -59.07 -14.71 -10.68
C LEU A 7 -58.12 -13.94 -11.59
N VAL A 8 -58.57 -12.84 -12.22
CA VAL A 8 -57.73 -12.05 -13.14
C VAL A 8 -56.92 -10.96 -12.42
N PHE A 9 -57.29 -10.61 -11.18
CA PHE A 9 -56.56 -9.63 -10.36
C PHE A 9 -55.40 -10.22 -9.54
N LEU A 10 -55.21 -11.53 -9.55
CA LEU A 10 -54.16 -12.22 -8.79
C LEU A 10 -52.90 -12.57 -9.61
N ILE A 11 -52.90 -12.33 -10.93
CA ILE A 11 -51.77 -12.66 -11.81
C ILE A 11 -50.92 -11.43 -12.18
N SER A 12 -51.38 -10.22 -11.85
CA SER A 12 -50.67 -8.97 -12.18
C SER A 12 -49.79 -8.39 -11.07
N LEU A 13 -49.53 -9.14 -9.97
CA LEU A 13 -48.71 -8.67 -8.83
C LEU A 13 -47.43 -9.49 -8.59
N THR A 14 -46.79 -10.00 -9.65
CA THR A 14 -45.42 -10.54 -9.56
C THR A 14 -44.43 -9.82 -10.48
N TYR A 15 -44.79 -8.63 -10.97
CA TYR A 15 -43.81 -7.68 -11.48
C TYR A 15 -43.23 -6.88 -10.32
N ALA A 16 -41.89 -6.83 -10.28
CA ALA A 16 -41.04 -6.03 -9.40
C ALA A 16 -40.78 -6.60 -7.98
N CYS A 17 -39.92 -7.61 -7.93
CA CYS A 17 -38.67 -7.49 -7.17
C CYS A 17 -37.73 -8.64 -7.58
N THR A 18 -37.19 -8.57 -8.80
CA THR A 18 -35.83 -9.04 -8.97
C THR A 18 -34.96 -8.00 -8.29
N THR A 19 -34.76 -8.13 -6.98
CA THR A 19 -33.53 -7.59 -6.40
C THR A 19 -32.42 -8.21 -7.24
N GLU A 20 -31.76 -7.40 -8.06
CA GLU A 20 -30.40 -7.68 -8.48
C GLU A 20 -29.68 -7.99 -7.16
N ALA A 21 -29.54 -9.29 -6.87
CA ALA A 21 -28.61 -9.71 -5.87
C ALA A 21 -27.30 -9.14 -6.38
N ASP A 22 -26.80 -8.10 -5.72
CA ASP A 22 -25.45 -7.58 -5.88
C ASP A 22 -24.57 -8.82 -6.02
N GLN A 23 -24.17 -9.13 -7.26
CA GLN A 23 -23.19 -10.16 -7.46
C GLN A 23 -22.03 -9.74 -6.56
N PRO A 24 -21.52 -10.61 -5.67
CA PRO A 24 -20.44 -10.23 -4.79
C PRO A 24 -19.35 -9.66 -5.67
N LYS A 25 -19.14 -8.33 -5.58
CA LYS A 25 -18.08 -7.64 -6.32
C LYS A 25 -16.84 -8.47 -6.04
N SER A 26 -16.27 -9.06 -7.11
CA SER A 26 -14.98 -9.73 -7.02
C SER A 26 -14.09 -8.85 -6.15
N SER A 27 -13.64 -9.41 -5.03
CA SER A 27 -12.67 -8.79 -4.15
C SER A 27 -11.36 -8.67 -4.92
N ASN A 28 -11.30 -7.74 -5.87
CA ASN A 28 -10.17 -7.44 -6.74
C ASN A 28 -9.04 -6.73 -5.98
N THR A 29 -9.02 -6.87 -4.65
CA THR A 29 -7.95 -6.35 -3.81
C THR A 29 -6.68 -7.16 -4.08
N LYS A 30 -5.64 -6.48 -4.54
CA LYS A 30 -4.31 -7.07 -4.75
C LYS A 30 -3.36 -6.50 -3.73
N LEU A 31 -2.49 -7.34 -3.18
CA LEU A 31 -1.40 -6.93 -2.33
C LEU A 31 -0.09 -7.28 -3.02
N TYR A 32 0.80 -6.31 -3.18
CA TYR A 32 2.14 -6.51 -3.71
C TYR A 32 3.15 -6.36 -2.59
N PHE A 33 4.19 -7.20 -2.57
CA PHE A 33 5.28 -7.16 -1.60
C PHE A 33 6.62 -7.00 -2.30
N SER A 34 7.51 -6.17 -1.74
CA SER A 34 8.90 -5.98 -2.19
C SER A 34 9.75 -7.23 -1.98
N TYR A 35 9.64 -8.20 -2.88
CA TYR A 35 10.25 -9.52 -2.71
C TYR A 35 11.70 -9.59 -3.17
N ARG A 36 12.20 -8.60 -3.91
CA ARG A 36 13.56 -8.62 -4.44
C ARG A 36 14.10 -7.21 -4.62
N ILE A 37 15.37 -7.05 -4.26
CA ILE A 37 16.15 -5.83 -4.55
C ILE A 37 17.39 -6.28 -5.31
N CYS A 38 17.68 -5.61 -6.42
CA CYS A 38 18.85 -5.90 -7.24
C CYS A 38 19.76 -4.68 -7.31
N GLU A 39 21.05 -4.91 -7.09
CA GLU A 39 22.12 -3.92 -7.22
C GLU A 39 22.43 -3.64 -8.71
N LYS A 40 23.12 -2.53 -8.99
CA LYS A 40 23.60 -2.16 -10.35
C LYS A 40 24.43 -3.27 -11.00
N ALA A 41 25.19 -4.02 -10.20
CA ALA A 41 26.03 -5.15 -10.64
C ALA A 41 25.23 -6.42 -10.98
N GLY A 42 23.90 -6.40 -10.86
CA GLY A 42 23.00 -7.53 -11.15
C GLY A 42 22.84 -8.53 -10.00
N LYS A 43 23.53 -8.32 -8.87
CA LYS A 43 23.35 -9.14 -7.66
C LYS A 43 22.00 -8.80 -7.03
N CYS A 44 21.19 -9.82 -6.74
CA CYS A 44 19.87 -9.64 -6.17
C CYS A 44 19.73 -10.35 -4.82
N LYS A 45 19.06 -9.69 -3.88
CA LYS A 45 18.60 -10.27 -2.62
C LYS A 45 17.10 -10.50 -2.69
N ASN A 46 16.66 -11.69 -2.28
CA ASN A 46 15.24 -12.02 -2.18
C ASN A 46 14.77 -11.91 -0.72
N PHE A 47 13.50 -11.57 -0.56
CA PHE A 47 12.84 -11.34 0.72
C PHE A 47 11.54 -12.12 0.76
N THR A 48 11.11 -12.44 1.97
CA THR A 48 9.84 -13.11 2.25
C THR A 48 9.01 -12.18 3.13
N PRO A 49 7.71 -12.01 2.84
CA PRO A 49 6.86 -11.16 3.65
C PRO A 49 6.65 -11.76 5.03
N THR A 50 6.63 -10.90 6.05
CA THR A 50 6.30 -11.32 7.41
C THR A 50 4.78 -11.52 7.54
N LYS A 51 4.36 -12.72 7.99
CA LYS A 51 2.95 -13.08 8.22
C LYS A 51 2.72 -13.62 9.63
N LYS A 52 1.51 -13.41 10.15
CA LYS A 52 0.98 -14.12 11.32
C LYS A 52 -0.45 -14.57 11.03
N MET A 53 -0.67 -15.89 11.03
CA MET A 53 -1.89 -16.49 10.49
C MET A 53 -2.11 -15.97 9.06
N ASP A 54 -3.30 -15.47 8.74
CA ASP A 54 -3.65 -14.94 7.41
C ASP A 54 -3.36 -13.44 7.23
N ASN A 55 -2.67 -12.80 8.18
CA ASN A 55 -2.41 -11.36 8.14
C ASN A 55 -0.94 -11.02 7.89
N TYR A 56 -0.72 -10.15 6.90
CA TYR A 56 0.57 -9.49 6.67
C TYR A 56 0.81 -8.40 7.71
N LEU A 57 2.06 -8.29 8.14
CA LEU A 57 2.47 -7.32 9.14
C LEU A 57 3.93 -6.93 8.97
N PHE A 58 4.33 -5.86 9.63
CA PHE A 58 5.72 -5.58 9.97
C PHE A 58 5.97 -5.91 11.44
N LYS A 59 7.17 -6.39 11.76
CA LYS A 59 7.72 -6.26 13.12
C LYS A 59 8.88 -5.29 13.11
N ARG A 60 9.08 -4.60 14.23
CA ARG A 60 10.07 -3.53 14.40
C ARG A 60 11.46 -3.94 13.88
N LEU A 61 12.15 -4.86 14.55
CA LEU A 61 13.54 -5.22 14.23
C LEU A 61 13.69 -6.57 13.53
N ASP A 62 12.58 -7.29 13.31
CA ASP A 62 12.60 -8.63 12.71
C ASP A 62 11.66 -8.69 11.49
N PRO A 63 12.19 -8.95 10.29
CA PRO A 63 13.61 -9.05 9.95
C PRO A 63 14.30 -7.67 9.91
N ALA A 64 15.63 -7.61 10.07
CA ALA A 64 16.38 -6.35 10.07
C ALA A 64 16.67 -5.84 8.64
N TYR A 65 15.63 -5.63 7.85
CA TYR A 65 15.71 -5.03 6.51
C TYR A 65 14.43 -4.25 6.18
N ASP A 66 14.51 -3.41 5.15
CA ASP A 66 13.38 -2.61 4.68
C ASP A 66 12.32 -3.47 4.00
N GLU A 67 11.05 -3.28 4.37
CA GLU A 67 9.92 -4.03 3.84
C GLU A 67 8.85 -3.08 3.31
N PHE A 68 8.28 -3.40 2.15
CA PHE A 68 7.28 -2.56 1.52
C PHE A 68 6.11 -3.37 0.99
N TYR A 69 4.91 -2.81 1.11
CA TYR A 69 3.71 -3.35 0.47
C TYR A 69 2.96 -2.26 -0.29
N ILE A 70 2.29 -2.68 -1.36
CA ILE A 70 1.37 -1.84 -2.14
C ILE A 70 0.05 -2.60 -2.22
N LYS A 71 -1.01 -2.03 -1.63
CA LYS A 71 -2.36 -2.56 -1.72
C LYS A 71 -3.11 -1.80 -2.80
N ASP A 72 -3.64 -2.52 -3.77
CA ASP A 72 -4.56 -2.01 -4.80
C ASP A 72 -5.96 -2.47 -4.42
N ASN A 73 -6.83 -1.52 -4.11
CA ASN A 73 -8.25 -1.78 -3.89
C ASN A 73 -9.08 -1.09 -4.98
N ASN A 74 -9.16 -1.74 -6.14
CA ASN A 74 -9.90 -1.22 -7.31
C ASN A 74 -9.43 0.17 -7.74
N GLY A 75 -8.12 0.39 -7.83
CA GLY A 75 -7.52 1.66 -8.22
C GLY A 75 -7.30 2.64 -7.08
N ASN A 76 -7.78 2.34 -5.87
CA ASN A 76 -7.37 3.04 -4.65
C ASN A 76 -6.14 2.37 -4.07
N PHE A 77 -5.01 3.07 -4.04
CA PHE A 77 -3.75 2.50 -3.61
C PHE A 77 -3.41 2.87 -2.17
N THR A 78 -2.83 1.94 -1.44
CA THR A 78 -2.22 2.20 -0.13
C THR A 78 -0.80 1.64 -0.13
N LEU A 79 0.18 2.48 0.17
CA LEU A 79 1.56 2.07 0.36
C LEU A 79 1.79 1.85 1.86
N TYR A 80 2.54 0.81 2.17
CA TYR A 80 3.01 0.49 3.50
C TYR A 80 4.50 0.32 3.45
N TYR A 81 5.20 0.82 4.46
CA TYR A 81 6.64 0.69 4.51
C TYR A 81 7.14 0.48 5.93
N LYS A 82 8.27 -0.19 6.00
CA LYS A 82 9.15 -0.31 7.15
C LYS A 82 10.56 0.00 6.65
N ASN A 83 11.17 1.04 7.20
CA ASN A 83 12.55 1.41 6.95
C ASN A 83 13.37 1.17 8.23
N VAL A 84 14.47 0.44 8.12
CA VAL A 84 15.37 0.09 9.21
C VAL A 84 16.59 1.01 9.16
N TYR A 85 16.77 1.81 10.20
CA TYR A 85 17.93 2.66 10.41
C TYR A 85 18.84 2.05 11.49
N SER A 86 20.07 2.57 11.62
CA SER A 86 21.07 2.03 12.56
C SER A 86 20.61 2.02 14.02
N GLU A 87 19.72 2.94 14.41
CA GLU A 87 19.29 3.12 15.80
C GLU A 87 17.78 2.94 16.02
N ASP A 88 16.97 2.89 14.95
CA ASP A 88 15.52 2.72 15.07
C ASP A 88 14.89 2.21 13.77
N VAL A 89 13.59 1.92 13.82
CA VAL A 89 12.78 1.54 12.67
C VAL A 89 11.66 2.55 12.53
N GLN A 90 11.36 2.91 11.29
CA GLN A 90 10.19 3.69 10.94
C GLN A 90 9.19 2.82 10.19
N VAL A 91 7.95 2.80 10.65
CA VAL A 91 6.84 2.14 9.96
C VAL A 91 5.74 3.16 9.70
N GLY A 92 5.24 3.18 8.48
CA GLY A 92 4.15 4.06 8.11
C GLY A 92 3.36 3.57 6.91
N TRP A 93 2.38 4.37 6.55
CA TRP A 93 1.52 4.10 5.41
C TRP A 93 1.03 5.40 4.76
N ALA A 94 0.68 5.33 3.49
CA ALA A 94 0.18 6.45 2.72
C ALA A 94 -0.91 6.02 1.74
N GLU A 95 -1.96 6.82 1.62
CA GLU A 95 -2.88 6.71 0.50
C GLU A 95 -2.22 7.28 -0.75
N ALA A 96 -2.40 6.58 -1.86
CA ALA A 96 -1.89 6.99 -3.15
C ALA A 96 -3.01 7.10 -4.17
N LYS A 97 -2.95 8.17 -4.96
CA LYS A 97 -3.76 8.34 -6.17
C LYS A 97 -2.96 7.90 -7.38
N ALA A 98 -3.57 7.10 -8.24
CA ALA A 98 -2.95 6.73 -9.50
C ALA A 98 -3.16 7.83 -10.54
N ASP A 99 -2.08 8.43 -11.03
CA ASP A 99 -2.13 9.30 -12.22
C ASP A 99 -2.20 8.48 -13.50
N LYS A 100 -1.57 7.31 -13.50
CA LYS A 100 -1.45 6.42 -14.64
C LYS A 100 -1.46 4.99 -14.15
N ASN A 101 -2.30 4.14 -14.73
CA ASN A 101 -2.36 2.72 -14.42
C ASN A 101 -2.76 1.97 -15.70
N ASN A 102 -1.78 1.47 -16.45
CA ASN A 102 -2.01 0.73 -17.69
C ASN A 102 -1.26 -0.61 -17.67
N SER A 103 -1.13 -1.29 -18.81
CA SER A 103 -0.47 -2.59 -18.89
C SER A 103 1.05 -2.54 -18.65
N SER A 104 1.71 -1.41 -18.91
CA SER A 104 3.16 -1.27 -18.84
C SER A 104 3.64 -0.47 -17.63
N GLU A 105 2.80 0.35 -17.02
CA GLU A 105 3.21 1.36 -16.02
C GLU A 105 2.13 1.60 -14.96
N LEU A 106 2.60 1.93 -13.76
CA LEU A 106 1.82 2.48 -12.66
C LEU A 106 2.54 3.73 -12.12
N SER A 107 1.84 4.86 -12.06
CA SER A 107 2.32 6.10 -11.45
C SER A 107 1.40 6.45 -10.29
N LEU A 108 1.97 6.56 -9.09
CA LEU A 108 1.28 6.89 -7.85
C LEU A 108 1.73 8.24 -7.33
N ASN A 109 0.80 9.01 -6.76
CA ASN A 109 1.11 10.21 -6.00
C ASN A 109 0.61 10.06 -4.59
N ILE A 110 1.46 10.45 -3.64
CA ILE A 110 1.12 10.57 -2.24
C ILE A 110 1.30 12.04 -1.83
N ASP A 111 0.44 12.53 -0.96
CA ASP A 111 0.51 13.90 -0.43
C ASP A 111 1.08 13.93 1.00
N LYS A 112 0.75 12.91 1.78
CA LYS A 112 1.13 12.76 3.19
C LYS A 112 1.34 11.30 3.52
N VAL A 113 2.08 11.08 4.59
CA VAL A 113 2.34 9.76 5.19
C VAL A 113 1.85 9.80 6.63
N ASN A 114 1.35 8.67 7.14
CA ASN A 114 1.01 8.50 8.54
C ASN A 114 1.98 7.51 9.18
N LEU A 115 2.59 7.89 10.32
CA LEU A 115 3.44 6.98 11.08
C LEU A 115 2.62 6.06 11.99
N ALA A 116 3.10 4.83 12.10
CA ALA A 116 2.56 3.81 12.99
C ALA A 116 3.59 3.29 14.01
N LEU A 117 4.89 3.38 13.69
CA LEU A 117 6.01 3.14 14.58
C LEU A 117 7.23 3.99 14.17
N GLY A 118 8.04 4.40 15.16
CA GLY A 118 9.18 5.29 14.97
C GLY A 118 8.85 6.76 15.31
N GLY A 119 9.90 7.58 15.42
CA GLY A 119 9.80 9.02 15.67
C GLY A 119 9.66 9.83 14.38
N ILE A 120 9.03 11.01 14.48
CA ILE A 120 8.99 12.00 13.39
C ILE A 120 10.30 12.78 13.29
N ASP A 121 11.08 12.86 14.38
CA ASP A 121 12.38 13.56 14.43
C ASP A 121 13.43 13.03 13.42
N PHE A 122 13.24 11.81 12.90
CA PHE A 122 14.05 11.26 11.82
C PHE A 122 13.78 11.91 10.45
N ILE A 123 12.66 12.64 10.31
CA ILE A 123 12.23 13.33 9.10
C ILE A 123 12.18 14.83 9.41
N LYS A 124 13.21 15.56 8.97
CA LYS A 124 13.51 16.97 9.29
C LYS A 124 12.37 18.01 9.14
N ASN A 125 11.16 17.65 8.68
CA ASN A 125 10.09 18.60 8.33
C ASN A 125 8.65 18.23 8.78
N GLY A 126 8.45 17.36 9.78
CA GLY A 126 7.11 17.00 10.24
C GLY A 126 6.64 17.75 11.50
N TYR A 127 5.66 18.64 11.39
CA TYR A 127 4.90 19.16 12.55
C TYR A 127 4.07 18.03 13.17
N ALA A 128 4.64 17.24 14.06
CA ALA A 128 3.86 16.48 15.03
C ALA A 128 4.70 16.14 16.26
N THR A 129 4.29 16.73 17.39
CA THR A 129 4.88 16.53 18.72
C THR A 129 4.48 15.21 19.37
N LYS A 130 3.88 14.28 18.61
CA LYS A 130 3.30 13.03 19.13
C LYS A 130 3.91 11.83 18.44
N GLN A 131 4.44 10.92 19.27
CA GLN A 131 4.84 9.58 18.85
C GLN A 131 3.63 8.83 18.26
N ALA A 132 3.86 7.95 17.29
CA ALA A 132 2.80 7.13 16.73
C ALA A 132 2.24 6.16 17.80
N GLU A 133 0.98 6.34 18.19
CA GLU A 133 0.29 5.50 19.18
C GLU A 133 -0.65 4.47 18.50
N SER A 134 -0.18 3.82 17.44
CA SER A 134 -0.96 2.74 16.82
C SER A 134 -1.28 1.64 17.86
N LYS A 135 -2.40 0.93 17.69
CA LYS A 135 -2.90 -0.08 18.65
C LYS A 135 -1.83 -1.07 19.12
N ASN A 136 -0.89 -1.40 18.24
CA ASN A 136 0.14 -2.40 18.45
C ASN A 136 1.56 -1.81 18.58
N PHE A 137 1.71 -0.48 18.62
CA PHE A 137 3.00 0.21 18.70
C PHE A 137 3.90 -0.32 19.83
N LYS A 138 3.35 -0.48 21.04
CA LYS A 138 4.09 -1.00 22.21
C LYS A 138 4.63 -2.42 22.02
N SER A 139 3.96 -3.22 21.18
CA SER A 139 4.39 -4.59 20.86
C SER A 139 5.41 -4.65 19.73
N GLY A 140 5.67 -3.52 19.05
CA GLY A 140 6.53 -3.48 17.86
C GLY A 140 5.95 -4.24 16.67
N ILE A 141 4.64 -4.46 16.62
CA ILE A 141 3.93 -5.15 15.53
C ILE A 141 3.00 -4.15 14.85
N TYR A 142 2.96 -4.16 13.52
CA TYR A 142 2.04 -3.35 12.73
C TYR A 142 1.37 -4.20 11.66
N TYR A 143 0.07 -4.44 11.78
CA TYR A 143 -0.72 -5.10 10.74
C TYR A 143 -1.07 -4.09 9.64
N LEU A 144 -1.01 -4.52 8.38
CA LEU A 144 -1.27 -3.61 7.25
C LEU A 144 -2.69 -3.01 7.25
N ALA A 145 -3.67 -3.65 7.91
CA ALA A 145 -5.04 -3.11 7.99
C ALA A 145 -5.23 -2.08 9.12
N ASP A 146 -4.26 -1.92 10.03
CA ASP A 146 -4.37 -1.07 11.22
C ASP A 146 -3.89 0.37 10.92
N ASN A 147 -4.51 1.00 9.92
CA ASN A 147 -4.16 2.34 9.41
C ASN A 147 -4.43 3.46 10.44
N TYR A 148 -3.50 3.70 11.36
CA TYR A 148 -3.56 4.82 12.30
C TYR A 148 -3.29 6.17 11.60
N THR A 149 -4.14 7.17 11.81
CA THR A 149 -4.09 8.49 11.13
C THR A 149 -3.61 9.64 12.02
N GLY A 150 -3.31 9.39 13.31
CA GLY A 150 -3.07 10.46 14.29
C GLY A 150 -1.67 11.11 14.25
N ALA A 151 -0.75 10.57 13.45
CA ALA A 151 0.60 11.11 13.27
C ALA A 151 0.94 11.33 11.78
N PRO A 152 0.22 12.23 11.07
CA PRO A 152 0.50 12.53 9.68
C PRO A 152 1.67 13.51 9.56
N TYR A 153 2.46 13.37 8.51
CA TYR A 153 3.36 14.41 8.04
C TYR A 153 3.27 14.54 6.53
N TYR A 154 3.42 15.78 6.04
CA TYR A 154 3.27 16.08 4.63
C TYR A 154 4.56 15.75 3.90
N GLN A 155 4.45 14.86 2.93
CA GLN A 155 5.56 14.41 2.12
C GLN A 155 5.00 14.07 0.75
N LYS A 156 5.05 15.05 -0.15
CA LYS A 156 4.55 14.85 -1.51
C LYS A 156 5.55 13.98 -2.26
N GLN A 157 5.11 12.87 -2.85
CA GLN A 157 5.98 12.05 -3.69
C GLN A 157 5.21 11.57 -4.91
N LYS A 158 5.89 11.56 -6.06
CA LYS A 158 5.44 10.86 -7.25
C LYS A 158 6.30 9.62 -7.50
N ILE A 159 5.68 8.46 -7.64
CA ILE A 159 6.36 7.17 -7.63
C ILE A 159 5.97 6.42 -8.90
N PHE A 160 6.96 6.03 -9.68
CA PHE A 160 6.78 5.36 -10.96
C PHE A 160 7.24 3.92 -10.89
N PHE A 161 6.36 3.01 -11.28
CA PHE A 161 6.65 1.59 -11.41
C PHE A 161 6.46 1.17 -12.86
N LYS A 162 7.44 0.43 -13.40
CA LYS A 162 7.24 -0.36 -14.62
C LYS A 162 6.53 -1.65 -14.25
N LYS A 163 5.58 -2.08 -15.06
CA LYS A 163 4.94 -3.38 -14.94
C LYS A 163 5.64 -4.36 -15.85
N ASN A 164 6.05 -5.50 -15.29
CA ASN A 164 6.69 -6.56 -16.04
C ASN A 164 6.11 -7.91 -15.63
N ALA A 165 5.39 -8.58 -16.52
CA ALA A 165 4.77 -9.88 -16.27
C ALA A 165 3.94 -9.95 -14.96
N GLY A 166 3.26 -8.85 -14.59
CA GLY A 166 2.47 -8.74 -13.37
C GLY A 166 3.22 -8.21 -12.15
N ASP A 167 4.56 -8.19 -12.17
CA ASP A 167 5.37 -7.55 -11.14
C ASP A 167 5.41 -6.03 -11.34
N LEU A 168 5.53 -5.28 -10.25
CA LEU A 168 5.86 -3.87 -10.26
C LEU A 168 7.36 -3.69 -10.02
N VAL A 169 8.01 -2.84 -10.79
CA VAL A 169 9.45 -2.59 -10.69
C VAL A 169 9.68 -1.11 -10.50
N LEU A 170 10.24 -0.75 -9.35
CA LEU A 170 10.72 0.59 -9.05
C LEU A 170 12.17 0.70 -9.53
N ASP A 171 12.42 1.70 -10.37
CA ASP A 171 13.77 2.08 -10.81
C ASP A 171 14.31 3.17 -9.87
N CYS A 172 15.34 2.84 -9.08
CA CYS A 172 15.81 3.74 -8.03
C CYS A 172 16.48 5.00 -8.59
N ASN A 173 17.10 4.94 -9.78
CA ASN A 173 17.61 6.14 -10.45
C ASN A 173 16.52 7.16 -10.72
N SER A 174 15.40 6.68 -11.28
CA SER A 174 14.25 7.52 -11.59
C SER A 174 13.58 8.04 -10.32
N TYR A 175 13.49 7.20 -9.28
CA TYR A 175 12.92 7.58 -7.99
C TYR A 175 13.74 8.67 -7.27
N LEU A 176 15.06 8.49 -7.16
CA LEU A 176 15.94 9.43 -6.46
C LEU A 176 16.10 10.76 -7.20
N ASN A 177 16.00 10.76 -8.54
CA ASN A 177 16.05 11.98 -9.34
C ASN A 177 14.70 12.71 -9.43
N ASN A 178 13.63 12.14 -8.89
CA ASN A 178 12.36 12.83 -8.81
C ASN A 178 12.51 14.08 -7.91
N PRO A 179 12.17 15.29 -8.38
CA PRO A 179 12.30 16.52 -7.58
C PRO A 179 11.63 16.44 -6.20
N SER A 180 10.50 15.73 -6.10
CA SER A 180 9.77 15.53 -4.85
C SER A 180 10.53 14.70 -3.80
N VAL A 181 11.46 13.86 -4.24
CA VAL A 181 12.32 13.03 -3.36
C VAL A 181 13.71 13.65 -3.21
N LYS A 182 14.29 14.13 -4.32
CA LYS A 182 15.64 14.71 -4.39
C LYS A 182 15.81 15.91 -3.48
N ASN A 183 14.85 16.85 -3.52
CA ASN A 183 14.95 18.09 -2.76
C ASN A 183 14.74 17.86 -1.26
N GLU A 184 13.93 16.86 -0.94
CA GLU A 184 13.57 16.51 0.43
C GLU A 184 14.67 15.64 1.07
N SER A 185 15.39 14.82 0.31
CA SER A 185 16.33 13.81 0.84
C SER A 185 15.68 12.81 1.80
N TYR A 186 14.37 12.58 1.63
CA TYR A 186 13.61 11.54 2.29
C TYR A 186 12.47 11.07 1.36
N GLY A 187 11.95 9.87 1.60
CA GLY A 187 11.05 9.17 0.68
C GLY A 187 10.59 7.84 1.26
N VAL A 188 9.43 7.32 0.82
CA VAL A 188 8.97 5.99 1.24
C VAL A 188 10.05 4.94 0.95
N PHE A 189 10.68 5.01 -0.23
CA PHE A 189 11.71 4.07 -0.67
C PHE A 189 13.13 4.65 -0.58
N TYR A 190 13.34 5.77 0.11
CA TYR A 190 14.64 6.46 0.08
C TYR A 190 15.76 5.63 0.71
N GLY A 191 15.49 4.95 1.83
CA GLY A 191 16.48 4.13 2.53
C GLY A 191 16.96 2.91 1.74
N VAL A 192 16.12 2.40 0.85
CA VAL A 192 16.40 1.19 0.06
C VAL A 192 16.92 1.47 -1.34
N CYS A 193 16.86 2.73 -1.79
CA CYS A 193 17.22 3.09 -3.16
C CYS A 193 18.58 3.76 -3.24
N SER A 194 19.45 3.17 -4.05
CA SER A 194 20.73 3.73 -4.51
C SER A 194 20.82 3.73 -6.04
N GLU A 195 21.86 4.37 -6.57
CA GLU A 195 22.04 4.45 -8.02
C GLU A 195 22.20 3.06 -8.68
N GLY A 196 21.38 2.79 -9.68
CA GLY A 196 21.36 1.56 -10.48
C GLY A 196 20.57 0.43 -9.85
N GLU A 197 20.00 0.63 -8.66
CA GLU A 197 19.21 -0.38 -7.98
C GLU A 197 17.77 -0.45 -8.51
N LYS A 198 17.17 -1.62 -8.32
CA LYS A 198 15.76 -1.88 -8.64
C LYS A 198 15.09 -2.63 -7.51
N VAL A 199 13.89 -2.19 -7.13
CA VAL A 199 13.03 -2.87 -6.16
C VAL A 199 11.86 -3.51 -6.90
N TYR A 200 11.69 -4.81 -6.71
CA TYR A 200 10.69 -5.62 -7.39
C TYR A 200 9.59 -6.02 -6.41
N PHE A 201 8.36 -5.86 -6.86
CA PHE A 201 7.17 -6.20 -6.13
C PHE A 201 6.37 -7.25 -6.89
N LYS A 202 5.95 -8.30 -6.18
CA LYS A 202 5.07 -9.33 -6.73
C LYS A 202 3.78 -9.39 -5.96
N GLN A 203 2.70 -9.81 -6.61
CA GLN A 203 1.44 -10.05 -5.91
C GLN A 203 1.63 -11.20 -4.91
N VAL A 204 1.03 -11.03 -3.73
CA VAL A 204 1.02 -12.01 -2.64
C VAL A 204 -0.42 -12.21 -2.16
N ASN A 205 -0.73 -13.42 -1.70
CA ASN A 205 -2.07 -13.82 -1.23
C ASN A 205 -2.17 -13.73 0.29
#